data_AF-A0AB38X369-F1
#
_entry.id   AF-A0AB38X369-F1
#
_cell.length_a   1.000
_cell.length_b   1.000
_cell.length_c   1.000
_cell.angle_alpha   90.00
_cell.angle_beta   90.00
_cell.angle_gamma   90.00
#
_symmetry.space_group_name_H-M   'P 1'
#
loop_
_entity.id
_entity.type
_entity.pdbx_description
1 polymer ?
#
loop_
_entity_poly.entity_id
_entity_poly.type
_entity_poly.pdbx_seq_one_letter_code
_entity_poly.pdbx_strand_id
1 'polypeptide(L)'
;MNIDAAASRTAYVVDRALRAVFPENYFLKCMYAAYAMQHVLRRLGYEARIVTGSFGMFMVTPDARKASIEGFGGKSSETSHFWCVVGNRILDISSPYLADSSRSPKARPPIVFWPIEKDMPRSFRYFYAGDLDPSSPDTYDDHMKESLNKIITECDRRLSGVRGQPKLSNWFLRDIASLRQAAKTGDTWAAAAMRLEAGEGQVDFREIFQHGGLQDKIPVF
;
A
#
# COMPACT_ATOMS: atom_id res chain seq x y z
N MET A 1 -19.27 -9.61 7.56
CA MET A 1 -17.88 -9.29 7.99
C MET A 1 -17.76 -7.78 7.98
N ASN A 2 -17.10 -7.14 8.95
CA ASN A 2 -16.85 -5.68 8.89
C ASN A 2 -15.63 -5.35 8.02
N ILE A 3 -15.47 -4.08 7.63
CA ILE A 3 -14.45 -3.67 6.65
C ILE A 3 -13.03 -3.89 7.16
N ASP A 4 -12.77 -3.71 8.46
CA ASP A 4 -11.45 -3.97 9.07
C ASP A 4 -11.04 -5.45 8.97
N ALA A 5 -11.98 -6.36 9.23
CA ALA A 5 -11.77 -7.79 9.11
C ALA A 5 -11.57 -8.20 7.63
N ALA A 6 -12.34 -7.58 6.71
CA ALA A 6 -12.18 -7.79 5.28
C ALA A 6 -10.82 -7.31 4.80
N ALA A 7 -10.42 -6.08 5.13
CA ALA A 7 -9.10 -5.52 4.80
C ALA A 7 -7.95 -6.39 5.33
N SER A 8 -8.06 -6.85 6.58
CA SER A 8 -7.06 -7.74 7.19
C SER A 8 -6.97 -9.10 6.48
N ARG A 9 -8.11 -9.68 6.10
CA ARG A 9 -8.14 -10.93 5.34
C ARG A 9 -7.59 -10.75 3.94
N THR A 10 -7.97 -9.67 3.26
CA THR A 10 -7.45 -9.28 1.95
C THR A 10 -5.93 -9.13 1.99
N ALA A 11 -5.40 -8.34 2.91
CA ALA A 11 -3.95 -8.13 3.01
C ALA A 11 -3.19 -9.44 3.25
N TYR A 12 -3.71 -10.32 4.10
CA TYR A 12 -3.14 -11.64 4.33
C TYR A 12 -3.13 -12.51 3.06
N VAL A 13 -4.29 -12.62 2.39
CA VAL A 13 -4.45 -13.46 1.20
C VAL A 13 -3.54 -12.96 0.07
N VAL A 14 -3.55 -11.65 -0.18
CA VAL A 14 -2.81 -11.04 -1.28
C VAL A 14 -1.31 -11.07 -1.04
N ASP A 15 -0.80 -10.74 0.17
CA ASP A 15 0.64 -10.84 0.46
C ASP A 15 1.16 -12.25 0.21
N ARG A 16 0.42 -13.26 0.67
CA ARG A 16 0.78 -14.66 0.47
C ARG A 16 0.69 -15.11 -0.98
N ALA A 17 -0.30 -14.63 -1.73
CA ALA A 17 -0.45 -14.93 -3.15
C ALA A 17 0.68 -14.29 -3.97
N LEU A 18 0.99 -13.02 -3.73
CA LEU A 18 2.09 -12.31 -4.36
C LEU A 18 3.42 -13.03 -4.15
N ARG A 19 3.73 -13.43 -2.91
CA ARG A 19 4.96 -14.18 -2.59
C ARG A 19 5.03 -15.56 -3.23
N ALA A 20 3.88 -16.20 -3.48
CA ALA A 20 3.85 -17.51 -4.13
C ALA A 20 4.03 -17.39 -5.65
N VAL A 21 3.43 -16.38 -6.28
CA VAL A 21 3.48 -16.18 -7.74
C VAL A 21 4.74 -15.44 -8.19
N PHE A 22 5.26 -14.53 -7.36
CA PHE A 22 6.41 -13.66 -7.66
C PHE A 22 7.47 -13.72 -6.54
N PRO A 23 8.04 -14.89 -6.21
CA PRO A 23 8.88 -15.08 -5.03
C PRO A 23 10.08 -14.12 -4.97
N GLU A 24 10.64 -13.76 -6.12
CA GLU A 24 11.88 -12.96 -6.20
C GLU A 24 11.63 -11.44 -6.26
N ASN A 25 10.44 -11.00 -6.68
CA ASN A 25 10.18 -9.59 -6.97
C ASN A 25 8.76 -9.12 -6.62
N TYR A 26 8.05 -9.82 -5.74
CA TYR A 26 6.71 -9.44 -5.26
C TYR A 26 6.62 -7.98 -4.79
N PHE A 27 7.71 -7.44 -4.24
CA PHE A 27 7.81 -6.07 -3.75
C PHE A 27 7.73 -5.00 -4.85
N LEU A 28 7.88 -5.37 -6.13
CA LEU A 28 7.73 -4.50 -7.31
C LEU A 28 6.36 -4.62 -7.97
N LYS A 29 5.41 -5.37 -7.38
CA LYS A 29 4.16 -5.77 -8.04
C LYS A 29 2.93 -5.01 -7.52
N CYS A 30 3.04 -3.69 -7.30
CA CYS A 30 1.95 -2.86 -6.78
C CYS A 30 0.66 -2.94 -7.62
N MET A 31 0.77 -2.97 -8.95
CA MET A 31 -0.37 -3.19 -9.84
C MET A 31 -1.08 -4.53 -9.56
N TYR A 32 -0.34 -5.64 -9.58
CA TYR A 32 -0.90 -6.97 -9.29
C TYR A 32 -1.47 -7.05 -7.87
N ALA A 33 -0.85 -6.39 -6.90
CA ALA A 33 -1.36 -6.26 -5.54
C ALA A 33 -2.73 -5.56 -5.52
N ALA A 34 -2.87 -4.42 -6.18
CA ALA A 34 -4.13 -3.70 -6.27
C ALA A 34 -5.23 -4.51 -6.98
N TYR A 35 -4.90 -5.19 -8.08
CA TYR A 35 -5.82 -6.12 -8.75
C TYR A 35 -6.32 -7.23 -7.83
N ALA A 36 -5.38 -7.92 -7.17
CA ALA A 36 -5.70 -9.01 -6.27
C ALA A 36 -6.50 -8.51 -5.04
N MET A 37 -6.18 -7.33 -4.52
CA MET A 37 -6.94 -6.72 -3.42
C MET A 37 -8.38 -6.42 -3.84
N GLN A 38 -8.59 -5.79 -5.00
CA GLN A 38 -9.92 -5.52 -5.53
C GLN A 38 -10.71 -6.83 -5.71
N HIS A 39 -10.11 -7.85 -6.32
CA HIS A 39 -10.73 -9.16 -6.51
C HIS A 39 -11.19 -9.75 -5.18
N VAL A 40 -10.28 -9.87 -4.21
CA VAL A 40 -10.60 -10.47 -2.90
C VAL A 40 -11.65 -9.66 -2.14
N LEU A 41 -11.60 -8.33 -2.19
CA LEU A 41 -12.62 -7.47 -1.56
C LEU A 41 -14.01 -7.67 -2.19
N ARG A 42 -14.09 -7.74 -3.53
CA ARG A 42 -15.34 -8.05 -4.23
C ARG A 42 -15.88 -9.44 -3.87
N ARG A 43 -15.01 -10.44 -3.77
CA ARG A 43 -15.38 -11.79 -3.30
C ARG A 43 -15.90 -11.79 -1.85
N LEU A 44 -15.51 -10.81 -1.04
CA LEU A 44 -15.99 -10.60 0.32
C LEU A 44 -17.23 -9.69 0.40
N GLY A 45 -17.79 -9.26 -0.75
CA GLY A 45 -19.00 -8.44 -0.83
C GLY A 45 -18.75 -6.93 -0.68
N TYR A 46 -17.53 -6.47 -0.92
CA TYR A 46 -17.18 -5.05 -0.87
C TYR A 46 -16.92 -4.49 -2.26
N GLU A 47 -17.51 -3.33 -2.53
CA GLU A 47 -17.11 -2.51 -3.67
C GLU A 47 -15.71 -1.95 -3.43
N ALA A 48 -14.83 -2.20 -4.40
CA ALA A 48 -13.45 -1.74 -4.39
C ALA A 48 -13.04 -1.29 -5.78
N ARG A 49 -12.27 -0.20 -5.84
CA ARG A 49 -11.69 0.35 -7.07
C ARG A 49 -10.18 0.38 -6.98
N ILE A 50 -9.53 0.30 -8.14
CA ILE A 50 -8.09 0.43 -8.26
C ILE A 50 -7.79 1.87 -8.62
N VAL A 51 -6.87 2.47 -7.90
CA VAL A 51 -6.41 3.83 -8.11
C VAL A 51 -4.94 3.80 -8.51
N THR A 52 -4.56 4.70 -9.41
CA THR A 52 -3.18 4.96 -9.79
C THR A 52 -2.74 6.36 -9.38
N GLY A 53 -1.44 6.51 -9.17
CA GLY A 53 -0.82 7.80 -8.95
C GLY A 53 0.61 7.68 -8.47
N SER A 54 0.97 8.52 -7.51
CA SER A 54 2.31 8.53 -6.92
C SER A 54 2.23 8.40 -5.41
N PHE A 55 3.22 7.72 -4.84
CA PHE A 55 3.31 7.45 -3.42
C PHE A 55 4.71 7.75 -2.91
N GLY A 56 4.78 8.37 -1.75
CA GLY A 56 6.02 8.68 -1.07
C GLY A 56 5.86 8.47 0.43
N MET A 57 6.92 7.98 1.06
CA MET A 57 6.94 7.71 2.49
C MET A 57 8.30 7.98 3.10
N PHE A 58 8.27 8.49 4.31
CA PHE A 58 9.43 8.58 5.18
C PHE A 58 9.92 7.17 5.56
N MET A 59 11.18 6.89 5.29
CA MET A 59 11.86 5.65 5.62
C MET A 59 12.99 5.93 6.60
N VAL A 60 13.25 4.96 7.48
CA VAL A 60 14.31 5.05 8.49
C VAL A 60 15.08 3.73 8.55
N THR A 61 16.37 3.78 8.87
CA THR A 61 17.17 2.58 9.16
C THR A 61 16.69 1.89 10.45
N PRO A 62 16.93 0.57 10.62
CA PRO A 62 16.50 -0.17 11.81
C PRO A 62 17.02 0.38 13.16
N ASP A 63 18.16 1.08 13.14
CA ASP A 63 18.76 1.74 14.30
C ASP A 63 18.27 3.18 14.52
N ALA A 64 17.30 3.64 13.74
CA ALA A 64 16.74 4.99 13.74
C ALA A 64 17.73 6.13 13.48
N ARG A 65 18.94 5.86 12.96
CA ARG A 65 19.98 6.88 12.79
C ARG A 65 19.94 7.61 11.45
N LYS A 66 19.41 6.99 10.40
CA LYS A 66 19.34 7.59 9.07
C LYS A 66 17.91 7.54 8.54
N ALA A 67 17.50 8.63 7.91
CA ALA A 67 16.22 8.74 7.26
C ALA A 67 16.37 9.06 5.78
N SER A 68 15.39 8.66 4.99
CA SER A 68 15.25 8.98 3.57
C SER A 68 13.77 9.06 3.22
N ILE A 69 13.46 9.65 2.07
CA ILE A 69 12.12 9.56 1.48
C ILE A 69 12.21 8.57 0.33
N GLU A 70 11.36 7.56 0.35
CA GLU A 70 11.29 6.53 -0.69
C GLU A 70 9.84 6.34 -1.11
N GLY A 71 9.65 5.86 -2.33
CA GLY A 71 8.32 5.78 -2.89
C GLY A 71 8.33 5.30 -4.32
N PHE A 72 7.15 5.37 -4.91
CA PHE A 72 6.84 4.97 -6.27
C PHE A 72 6.31 6.22 -6.99
N GLY A 73 7.17 6.81 -7.82
CA GLY A 73 6.94 8.04 -8.57
C GLY A 73 8.16 8.31 -9.45
N GLY A 74 7.95 8.43 -10.76
CA GLY A 74 9.02 8.57 -11.74
C GLY A 74 9.51 10.02 -11.92
N LYS A 75 10.74 10.18 -12.43
CA LYS A 75 11.23 11.43 -13.05
C LYS A 75 10.66 11.64 -14.46
N SER A 76 10.26 10.55 -15.12
CA SER A 76 9.41 10.55 -16.32
C SER A 76 7.95 10.56 -15.89
N SER A 77 7.07 11.06 -16.74
CA SER A 77 5.62 11.25 -16.60
C SER A 77 4.79 9.98 -16.30
N GLU A 78 5.38 8.91 -15.79
CA GLU A 78 4.70 7.64 -15.51
C GLU A 78 4.30 7.56 -14.03
N THR A 79 3.01 7.79 -13.79
CA THR A 79 2.28 7.38 -12.59
C THR A 79 2.53 5.87 -12.37
N SER A 80 3.22 5.52 -11.29
CA SER A 80 3.83 4.19 -11.14
C SER A 80 3.41 3.44 -9.89
N HIS A 81 2.47 3.99 -9.10
CA HIS A 81 1.91 3.29 -7.95
C HIS A 81 0.43 2.99 -8.10
N PHE A 82 0.04 1.81 -7.64
CA PHE A 82 -1.34 1.35 -7.64
C PHE A 82 -1.75 0.90 -6.25
N TRP A 83 -2.96 1.28 -5.82
CA TRP A 83 -3.56 0.84 -4.57
C TRP A 83 -5.05 0.61 -4.74
N CYS A 84 -5.70 0.06 -3.70
CA CYS A 84 -7.15 -0.07 -3.68
C CYS A 84 -7.79 1.02 -2.84
N VAL A 85 -8.98 1.43 -3.26
CA VAL A 85 -9.93 2.16 -2.41
C VAL A 85 -11.14 1.28 -2.16
N VAL A 86 -11.53 1.14 -0.90
CA VAL A 86 -12.70 0.36 -0.45
C VAL A 86 -13.49 1.16 0.57
N GLY A 87 -14.77 1.40 0.27
CA GLY A 87 -15.52 2.48 0.94
C GLY A 87 -14.76 3.80 0.81
N ASN A 88 -14.61 4.54 1.91
CA ASN A 88 -13.83 5.79 1.95
C ASN A 88 -12.41 5.60 2.48
N ARG A 89 -11.75 4.47 2.19
CA ARG A 89 -10.43 4.15 2.73
C ARG A 89 -9.46 3.69 1.65
N ILE A 90 -8.22 4.16 1.75
CA ILE A 90 -7.06 3.59 1.07
C ILE A 90 -6.78 2.22 1.69
N LEU A 91 -6.53 1.21 0.87
CA LEU A 91 -5.90 -0.05 1.27
C LEU A 91 -4.67 -0.27 0.38
N ASP A 92 -3.49 -0.26 0.99
CA ASP A 92 -2.21 -0.42 0.29
C ASP A 92 -1.25 -1.28 1.10
N ILE A 93 -0.96 -2.47 0.56
CA ILE A 93 -0.05 -3.46 1.14
C ILE A 93 1.39 -3.33 0.64
N SER A 94 1.66 -2.39 -0.28
CA SER A 94 2.97 -2.19 -0.87
C SER A 94 3.90 -1.32 -0.02
N SER A 95 3.36 -0.50 0.90
CA SER A 95 4.20 0.28 1.83
C SER A 95 5.24 -0.59 2.57
N PRO A 96 4.87 -1.72 3.21
CA PRO A 96 5.82 -2.65 3.83
C PRO A 96 6.89 -3.19 2.88
N TYR A 97 6.63 -3.23 1.58
CA TYR A 97 7.53 -3.78 0.58
C TYR A 97 8.63 -2.80 0.17
N LEU A 98 8.47 -1.50 0.44
CA LEU A 98 9.55 -0.53 0.24
C LEU A 98 10.79 -0.87 1.05
N ALA A 99 10.63 -1.45 2.23
CA ALA A 99 11.76 -1.93 3.02
C ALA A 99 12.49 -3.10 2.34
N ASP A 100 11.76 -3.95 1.63
CA ASP A 100 12.30 -5.10 0.90
C ASP A 100 12.96 -4.66 -0.44
N SER A 101 12.53 -3.54 -1.02
CA SER A 101 13.08 -2.98 -2.28
C SER A 101 14.19 -1.95 -2.09
N SER A 102 14.44 -1.49 -0.85
CA SER A 102 15.37 -0.39 -0.59
C SER A 102 16.83 -0.82 -0.82
N ARG A 103 17.66 0.12 -1.30
CA ARG A 103 19.11 -0.10 -1.50
C ARG A 103 19.89 -0.25 -0.19
N SER A 104 19.25 0.05 0.95
CA SER A 104 19.84 -0.04 2.28
C SER A 104 18.80 -0.59 3.26
N PRO A 105 19.20 -1.31 4.33
CA PRO A 105 18.24 -1.85 5.29
C PRO A 105 17.34 -0.77 5.87
N LYS A 106 16.02 -1.02 5.89
CA LYS A 106 15.02 -0.13 6.48
C LYS A 106 14.19 -0.82 7.55
N ALA A 107 13.74 -0.05 8.53
CA ALA A 107 12.65 -0.45 9.41
C ALA A 107 11.39 -0.66 8.57
N ARG A 108 10.65 -1.75 8.85
CA ARG A 108 9.47 -2.11 8.07
C ARG A 108 8.30 -1.17 8.42
N PRO A 109 7.75 -0.44 7.44
CA PRO A 109 6.60 0.45 7.63
C PRO A 109 5.28 -0.35 7.67
N PRO A 110 4.15 0.24 8.10
CA PRO A 110 2.86 -0.44 8.19
C PRO A 110 2.19 -0.69 6.83
N ILE A 111 1.18 -1.56 6.82
CA ILE A 111 0.17 -1.57 5.75
C ILE A 111 -0.71 -0.33 5.92
N VAL A 112 -1.01 0.38 4.83
CA VAL A 112 -1.87 1.57 4.90
C VAL A 112 -3.33 1.15 4.80
N PHE A 113 -4.15 1.53 5.79
CA PHE A 113 -5.60 1.39 5.77
C PHE A 113 -6.30 2.67 6.27
N TRP A 114 -6.18 3.75 5.49
CA TRP A 114 -6.41 5.12 5.96
C TRP A 114 -7.70 5.75 5.39
N PRO A 115 -8.51 6.47 6.20
CA PRO A 115 -9.67 7.22 5.72
C PRO A 115 -9.26 8.37 4.79
N ILE A 116 -9.83 8.41 3.58
CA ILE A 116 -9.45 9.39 2.55
C ILE A 116 -9.83 10.82 2.97
N GLU A 117 -10.87 10.98 3.79
CA GLU A 117 -11.32 12.29 4.27
C GLU A 117 -10.40 12.92 5.33
N LYS A 118 -9.42 12.16 5.85
CA LYS A 118 -8.51 12.61 6.91
C LYS A 118 -7.14 12.92 6.35
N ASP A 119 -6.54 13.99 6.86
CA ASP A 119 -5.15 14.33 6.55
C ASP A 119 -4.22 13.19 6.98
N MET A 120 -3.42 12.72 6.03
CA MET A 120 -2.41 11.69 6.27
C MET A 120 -1.29 12.21 7.18
N PRO A 121 -0.65 11.34 7.98
CA PRO A 121 0.55 11.71 8.74
C PRO A 121 1.61 12.31 7.81
N ARG A 122 2.43 13.21 8.33
CA ARG A 122 3.55 13.85 7.59
C ARG A 122 4.54 12.83 7.05
N SER A 123 4.58 11.62 7.60
CA SER A 123 5.40 10.51 7.12
C SER A 123 4.91 9.88 5.81
N PHE A 124 3.73 10.24 5.29
CA PHE A 124 3.17 9.70 4.04
C PHE A 124 2.62 10.78 3.11
N ARG A 125 2.71 10.52 1.81
CA ARG A 125 1.99 11.26 0.77
C ARG A 125 1.51 10.33 -0.33
N TYR A 126 0.25 10.50 -0.71
CA TYR A 126 -0.36 9.90 -1.89
C TYR A 126 -0.83 11.03 -2.80
N PHE A 127 -0.58 10.89 -4.09
CA PHE A 127 -1.04 11.78 -5.13
C PHE A 127 -1.93 11.00 -6.06
N TYR A 128 -3.18 11.42 -6.18
CA TYR A 128 -4.15 10.78 -7.05
C TYR A 128 -3.91 11.21 -8.50
N ALA A 129 -3.83 10.23 -9.41
CA ALA A 129 -3.77 10.50 -10.85
C ALA A 129 -5.02 10.03 -11.59
N GLY A 130 -5.65 8.93 -11.14
CA GLY A 130 -6.84 8.42 -11.80
C GLY A 130 -7.31 7.09 -11.25
N ASP A 131 -8.48 6.68 -11.70
CA ASP A 131 -9.00 5.32 -11.52
C ASP A 131 -8.51 4.45 -12.67
N LEU A 132 -8.17 3.21 -12.36
CA LEU A 132 -7.84 2.21 -13.36
C LEU A 132 -9.07 1.35 -13.64
N ASP A 133 -9.57 1.37 -14.88
CA ASP A 133 -10.63 0.47 -15.31
C ASP A 133 -10.04 -0.92 -15.63
N PRO A 134 -10.34 -1.95 -14.82
CA PRO A 134 -9.83 -3.29 -15.05
C PRO A 134 -10.38 -3.96 -16.30
N SER A 135 -11.49 -3.46 -16.85
CA SER A 135 -12.22 -4.07 -17.95
C SER A 135 -11.77 -3.59 -19.33
N SER A 136 -10.85 -2.63 -19.41
CA SER A 136 -10.37 -2.07 -20.67
C SER A 136 -9.44 -3.07 -21.40
N PRO A 137 -9.86 -3.66 -22.55
CA PRO A 137 -9.21 -4.82 -23.17
C PRO A 137 -7.77 -4.60 -23.65
N ASP A 138 -7.43 -3.35 -23.95
CA ASP A 138 -6.14 -2.94 -24.55
C ASP A 138 -5.07 -2.62 -23.50
N THR A 139 -5.42 -2.68 -22.21
CA THR A 139 -4.53 -2.21 -21.13
C THR A 139 -3.38 -3.18 -20.84
N TYR A 140 -3.52 -4.46 -21.20
CA TYR A 140 -2.61 -5.53 -20.77
C TYR A 140 -2.17 -6.45 -21.90
N ASP A 141 -0.86 -6.69 -21.97
CA ASP A 141 -0.30 -7.75 -22.79
C ASP A 141 -0.64 -9.15 -22.24
N ASP A 142 -0.39 -10.18 -23.04
CA ASP A 142 -0.74 -11.57 -22.69
C ASP A 142 0.02 -12.08 -21.47
N HIS A 143 1.26 -11.65 -21.28
CA HIS A 143 2.07 -12.04 -20.12
C HIS A 143 1.52 -11.41 -18.82
N MET A 144 1.07 -10.16 -18.88
CA MET A 144 0.38 -9.47 -17.79
C MET A 144 -0.94 -10.17 -17.46
N LYS A 145 -1.75 -10.51 -18.48
CA LYS A 145 -3.01 -11.26 -18.31
C LYS A 145 -2.77 -12.62 -17.66
N GLU A 146 -1.78 -13.37 -18.12
CA GLU A 146 -1.42 -14.67 -17.52
C GLU A 146 -1.01 -14.52 -16.05
N SER A 147 -0.17 -13.52 -15.76
CA SER A 147 0.28 -13.21 -14.41
C SER A 147 -0.88 -12.79 -13.48
N LEU A 148 -1.84 -12.00 -13.99
CA LEU A 148 -3.07 -11.63 -13.28
C LEU A 148 -3.93 -12.86 -12.98
N ASN A 149 -4.09 -13.77 -13.95
CA ASN A 149 -4.85 -15.01 -13.75
C ASN A 149 -4.19 -15.92 -12.69
N LYS A 150 -2.85 -16.03 -12.70
CA LYS A 150 -2.10 -16.79 -11.69
C LYS A 150 -2.33 -16.23 -10.28
N ILE A 151 -2.22 -14.92 -10.09
CA ILE A 151 -2.43 -14.32 -8.76
C ILE A 151 -3.88 -14.40 -8.30
N ILE A 152 -4.87 -14.23 -9.19
CA ILE A 152 -6.29 -14.37 -8.86
C ILE A 152 -6.60 -15.80 -8.42
N THR A 153 -6.13 -16.79 -9.19
CA THR A 153 -6.30 -18.21 -8.86
C THR A 153 -5.71 -18.54 -7.49
N GLU A 154 -4.50 -18.05 -7.22
CA GLU A 154 -3.85 -18.25 -5.92
C GLU A 154 -4.58 -17.52 -4.78
N CYS A 155 -5.15 -16.34 -5.04
CA CYS A 155 -5.99 -15.63 -4.08
C CYS A 155 -7.26 -16.42 -3.75
N ASP A 156 -7.98 -16.95 -4.75
CA ASP A 156 -9.20 -17.74 -4.52
C ASP A 156 -8.91 -19.03 -3.74
N ARG A 157 -7.83 -19.73 -4.10
CA ARG A 157 -7.37 -20.92 -3.38
C ARG A 157 -7.05 -20.61 -1.92
N ARG A 158 -6.39 -19.47 -1.64
CA ARG A 158 -6.08 -19.06 -0.26
C ARG A 158 -7.32 -18.58 0.48
N LEU A 159 -8.16 -17.79 -0.16
CA LEU A 159 -9.37 -17.24 0.44
C LEU A 159 -10.33 -18.34 0.91
N SER A 160 -10.50 -19.40 0.09
CA SER A 160 -11.29 -20.59 0.44
C SER A 160 -10.65 -21.43 1.56
N GLY A 161 -9.32 -21.43 1.67
CA GLY A 161 -8.59 -22.16 2.71
C GLY A 161 -8.46 -21.44 4.06
N VAL A 162 -8.64 -20.12 4.13
CA VAL A 162 -8.51 -19.35 5.37
C VAL A 162 -9.71 -19.59 6.30
N ARG A 163 -9.43 -20.15 7.48
CA ARG A 163 -10.41 -20.28 8.58
C ARG A 163 -10.20 -19.17 9.60
N GLY A 164 -11.29 -18.56 10.07
CA GLY A 164 -11.23 -17.47 11.05
C GLY A 164 -10.54 -16.20 10.53
N GLN A 165 -10.11 -15.32 11.44
CA GLN A 165 -9.40 -14.10 11.07
C GLN A 165 -7.88 -14.35 11.05
N PRO A 166 -7.19 -14.16 9.92
CA PRO A 166 -5.75 -14.41 9.85
C PRO A 166 -4.94 -13.40 10.66
N LYS A 167 -3.83 -13.87 11.23
CA LYS A 167 -2.81 -13.00 11.83
C LYS A 167 -1.90 -12.45 10.74
N LEU A 168 -1.81 -11.13 10.67
CA LEU A 168 -0.89 -10.45 9.75
C LEU A 168 0.53 -10.46 10.28
N SER A 169 1.50 -10.50 9.36
CA SER A 169 2.93 -10.30 9.65
C SER A 169 3.27 -8.84 9.93
N ASN A 170 2.35 -7.92 9.64
CA ASN A 170 2.52 -6.48 9.83
C ASN A 170 1.22 -5.85 10.36
N TRP A 171 1.29 -4.60 10.82
CA TRP A 171 0.15 -3.88 11.37
C TRP A 171 -0.43 -2.87 10.36
N PHE A 172 -1.65 -2.40 10.64
CA PHE A 172 -2.33 -1.39 9.83
C PHE A 172 -2.21 0.01 10.43
N LEU A 173 -1.80 0.96 9.60
CA LEU A 173 -2.00 2.38 9.87
C LEU A 173 -3.43 2.77 9.53
N ARG A 174 -4.24 3.00 10.57
CA ARG A 174 -5.68 3.31 10.46
C ARG A 174 -6.03 4.75 10.82
N ASP A 175 -5.23 5.32 11.70
CA ASP A 175 -5.35 6.66 12.27
C ASP A 175 -4.07 6.99 13.05
N ILE A 176 -3.98 8.21 13.58
CA ILE A 176 -2.85 8.63 14.43
C ILE A 176 -2.76 7.81 15.73
N ALA A 177 -3.87 7.26 16.23
CA ALA A 177 -3.84 6.44 17.44
C ALA A 177 -3.12 5.11 17.20
N SER A 178 -3.35 4.46 16.06
CA SER A 178 -2.65 3.25 15.64
C SER A 178 -1.14 3.48 15.46
N LEU A 179 -0.76 4.62 14.87
CA LEU A 179 0.64 5.05 14.76
C LEU A 179 1.28 5.21 16.15
N ARG A 180 0.62 5.95 17.04
CA ARG A 180 1.09 6.18 18.41
C ARG A 180 1.21 4.87 19.19
N GLN A 181 0.27 3.95 19.01
CA GLN A 181 0.30 2.65 19.67
C GLN A 181 1.48 1.81 19.19
N ALA A 182 1.73 1.76 17.88
CA ALA A 182 2.88 1.05 17.31
C ALA A 182 4.22 1.61 17.85
N ALA A 183 4.35 2.93 17.90
CA ALA A 183 5.51 3.60 18.49
C ALA A 183 5.72 3.22 19.97
N LYS A 184 4.64 3.22 20.76
CA LYS A 184 4.68 2.81 22.18
C LYS A 184 5.07 1.35 22.37
N THR A 185 4.73 0.47 21.42
CA THR A 185 5.10 -0.95 21.46
C THR A 185 6.49 -1.23 20.88
N GLY A 186 7.26 -0.19 20.56
CA GLY A 186 8.66 -0.32 20.13
C GLY A 186 8.86 -0.50 18.64
N ASP A 187 7.85 -0.22 17.80
CA ASP A 187 8.04 -0.20 16.35
C ASP A 187 8.94 1.00 15.95
N THR A 188 10.13 0.70 15.41
CA THR A 188 11.15 1.70 15.06
C THR A 188 10.63 2.71 14.05
N TRP A 189 9.91 2.26 13.03
CA TRP A 189 9.41 3.13 11.97
C TRP A 189 8.36 4.09 12.56
N ALA A 190 7.42 3.56 13.34
CA ALA A 190 6.37 4.34 13.99
C ALA A 190 6.93 5.36 14.98
N ALA A 191 7.95 4.98 15.77
CA ALA A 191 8.61 5.89 16.70
C ALA A 191 9.25 7.08 15.97
N ALA A 192 9.95 6.82 14.86
CA ALA A 192 10.54 7.88 14.05
C ALA A 192 9.47 8.76 13.37
N ALA A 193 8.39 8.17 12.84
CA ALA A 193 7.27 8.92 12.27
C ALA A 193 6.59 9.81 13.33
N MET A 194 6.40 9.33 14.56
CA MET A 194 5.84 10.14 15.65
C MET A 194 6.70 11.36 16.03
N ARG A 195 8.03 11.26 15.89
CA ARG A 195 8.93 12.41 16.07
C ARG A 195 8.73 13.46 15.00
N LEU A 196 8.49 13.04 13.75
CA LEU A 196 8.10 13.96 12.67
C LEU A 196 6.76 14.63 12.95
N GLU A 197 5.77 13.89 13.45
CA GLU A 197 4.48 14.48 13.85
C GLU A 197 4.65 15.51 14.99
N ALA A 198 5.60 15.28 15.89
CA ALA A 198 5.95 16.21 16.97
C ALA A 198 6.79 17.42 16.52
N GLY A 199 7.21 17.47 15.25
CA GLY A 199 8.00 18.58 14.69
C GLY A 199 9.51 18.40 14.78
N GLU A 200 10.01 17.24 15.20
CA GLU A 200 11.45 16.96 15.30
C GLU A 200 12.09 16.57 13.94
N GLY A 201 11.77 17.33 12.90
CA GLY A 201 12.29 17.11 11.56
C GLY A 201 11.38 17.68 10.46
N GLN A 202 11.93 17.73 9.26
CA GLN A 202 11.20 18.13 8.06
C GLN A 202 11.34 17.04 7.00
N VAL A 203 10.23 16.72 6.36
CA VAL A 203 10.17 15.85 5.19
C VAL A 203 9.80 16.72 4.00
N ASP A 204 10.59 16.66 2.94
CA ASP A 204 10.25 17.24 1.65
C ASP A 204 10.03 16.11 0.63
N PHE A 205 8.81 16.05 0.12
CA PHE A 205 8.41 15.05 -0.86
C PHE A 205 8.59 15.51 -2.31
N ARG A 206 9.02 16.76 -2.56
CA ARG A 206 9.19 17.32 -3.91
C ARG A 206 10.13 16.49 -4.79
N GLU A 207 11.10 15.80 -4.19
CA GLU A 207 12.01 14.90 -4.91
C GLU A 207 11.31 13.67 -5.52
N ILE A 208 10.17 13.25 -4.96
CA ILE A 208 9.35 12.14 -5.48
C ILE A 208 8.34 12.62 -6.52
N PHE A 209 7.85 13.86 -6.42
CA PHE A 209 6.66 14.34 -7.14
C PHE A 209 6.95 15.45 -8.17
N GLN A 210 8.04 15.34 -8.92
CA GLN A 210 8.61 16.43 -9.74
C GLN A 210 7.72 17.01 -10.87
N HIS A 211 6.51 16.51 -11.14
CA HIS A 211 5.66 17.02 -12.23
C HIS A 211 4.24 17.39 -11.76
N GLY A 212 3.90 18.67 -11.96
CA GLY A 212 2.63 19.29 -11.58
C GLY A 212 1.47 18.85 -12.48
N GLY A 213 0.35 18.51 -11.82
CA GLY A 213 -0.88 18.03 -12.44
C GLY A 213 -1.68 17.07 -11.55
N LEU A 214 -1.04 16.55 -10.50
CA LEU A 214 -1.64 15.61 -9.55
C LEU A 214 -2.48 16.32 -8.50
N GLN A 215 -3.64 15.74 -8.15
CA GLN A 215 -4.46 16.22 -7.06
C GLN A 215 -3.98 15.62 -5.73
N ASP A 216 -3.74 16.49 -4.74
CA ASP A 216 -3.35 16.11 -3.37
C ASP A 216 -4.42 15.28 -2.65
N LYS A 217 -5.63 15.19 -3.22
CA LYS A 217 -6.78 14.51 -2.62
C LYS A 217 -7.36 13.50 -3.59
N ILE A 218 -7.54 12.28 -3.09
CA ILE A 218 -8.33 11.26 -3.78
C ILE A 218 -9.80 11.71 -3.69
N PRO A 219 -10.54 11.78 -4.81
CA PRO A 219 -11.94 12.19 -4.77
C PRO A 219 -12.77 11.21 -3.93
N VAL A 220 -13.66 11.77 -3.10
CA VAL A 220 -14.66 11.07 -2.31
C VAL A 220 -15.92 10.98 -3.17
N PHE A 221 -16.40 9.76 -3.45
CA PHE A 221 -17.66 9.50 -4.15
C PHE A 221 -18.60 8.74 -3.23
#